data_AF-A0A972EYS6-F1
#
_entry.id   AF-A0A972EYS6-F1
#
_cell.length_a   1.000
_cell.length_b   1.000
_cell.length_c   1.000
_cell.angle_alpha   90.00
_cell.angle_beta   90.00
_cell.angle_gamma   90.00
#
_symmetry.space_group_name_H-M   'P 1'
#
loop_
_entity.id
_entity.type
_entity.pdbx_description
1 polymer ?
#
loop_
_entity_poly.entity_id
_entity_poly.type
_entity_poly.pdbx_seq_one_letter_code
_entity_poly.pdbx_strand_id
1 'polypeptide(L)'
;MNGKRSEIFFSEEDNARIRSAIREAEERSSGEIVAMVVDRSDSYREAEILGAVLTAALCGFLVEIAFRLTPLLFPAGGWEHGVGIGADLILYGVSVWTYVPLVFLLFFPARLLFRRFETLKLPFVGRERIEQAVRERAVR
;
A
#
# COMPACT_ATOMS: atom_id res chain seq x y z
N MET A 1 15.64 13.29 16.85
CA MET A 1 16.79 12.96 15.99
C MET A 1 16.71 11.48 15.66
N ASN A 2 16.15 11.13 14.51
CA ASN A 2 15.99 9.72 14.10
C ASN A 2 17.22 9.36 13.26
N GLY A 3 18.31 8.97 13.93
CA GLY A 3 19.53 8.52 13.25
C GLY A 3 19.19 7.31 12.37
N LYS A 4 19.69 7.30 11.13
CA LYS A 4 19.42 6.23 10.17
C LYS A 4 19.94 4.91 10.77
N ARG A 5 19.08 3.91 10.91
CA ARG A 5 19.48 2.61 11.50
C ARG A 5 20.59 1.96 10.70
N SER A 6 20.66 2.26 9.40
CA SER A 6 21.74 1.83 8.51
C SER A 6 23.13 2.23 8.98
N GLU A 7 23.31 3.37 9.66
CA GLU A 7 24.63 3.85 10.11
C GLU A 7 25.19 3.03 11.28
N ILE A 8 24.31 2.41 12.07
CA ILE A 8 24.64 1.62 13.26
C ILE A 8 24.28 0.13 13.09
N PHE A 9 24.00 -0.31 11.87
CA PHE A 9 23.52 -1.67 11.62
C PHE A 9 24.58 -2.74 11.91
N PHE A 10 25.84 -2.43 11.62
CA PHE A 10 26.98 -3.31 11.85
C PHE A 10 27.89 -2.75 12.94
N SER A 11 28.45 -3.64 13.75
CA SER A 11 29.52 -3.26 14.68
C SER A 11 30.81 -2.93 13.93
N GLU A 12 31.77 -2.28 14.59
CA GLU A 12 33.11 -2.05 14.01
C GLU A 12 33.83 -3.35 13.63
N GLU A 13 33.63 -4.42 14.42
CA GLU A 13 34.18 -5.74 14.12
C GLU A 13 33.53 -6.34 12.86
N ASP A 14 32.21 -6.22 12.72
CA ASP A 14 31.49 -6.64 11.51
C ASP A 14 31.97 -5.87 10.27
N ASN A 15 32.09 -4.55 10.38
CA ASN A 15 32.59 -3.70 9.29
C ASN A 15 34.03 -4.07 8.89
N ALA A 16 34.89 -4.39 9.86
CA ALA A 16 36.25 -4.86 9.58
C ALA A 16 36.25 -6.21 8.84
N ARG A 17 35.39 -7.15 9.26
CA ARG A 17 35.21 -8.44 8.57
C ARG A 17 34.71 -8.27 7.14
N ILE A 18 33.68 -7.43 6.93
CA ILE A 18 33.12 -7.12 5.61
C ILE A 18 34.21 -6.52 4.70
N ARG A 19 34.98 -5.54 5.19
CA ARG A 19 36.06 -4.90 4.43
C ARG A 19 37.17 -5.89 4.05
N SER A 20 37.53 -6.80 4.96
CA SER A 20 38.53 -7.84 4.68
C SER A 20 38.04 -8.79 3.58
N ALA A 21 36.79 -9.24 3.65
CA ALA A 21 36.20 -10.13 2.66
C ALA A 21 36.08 -9.47 1.28
N ILE A 22 35.70 -8.20 1.23
CA ILE A 22 35.67 -7.39 0.00
C ILE A 22 37.06 -7.36 -0.63
N ARG A 23 38.09 -6.98 0.13
CA ARG A 23 39.46 -6.90 -0.37
C ARG A 23 39.96 -8.23 -0.93
N GLU A 24 39.71 -9.33 -0.24
CA GLU A 24 40.09 -10.68 -0.68
C GLU A 24 39.40 -11.09 -1.99
N ALA A 25 38.16 -10.64 -2.21
CA ALA A 25 37.42 -10.88 -3.45
C ALA A 25 37.91 -9.97 -4.59
N GLU A 26 38.19 -8.70 -4.30
CA GLU A 26 38.76 -7.74 -5.26
C GLU A 26 40.17 -8.14 -5.72
N GLU A 27 41.00 -8.74 -4.86
CA GLU A 27 42.32 -9.26 -5.26
C GLU A 27 42.24 -10.33 -6.37
N ARG A 28 41.08 -10.99 -6.52
CA ARG A 28 40.82 -12.02 -7.52
C ARG A 28 39.96 -11.53 -8.69
N SER A 29 39.58 -10.25 -8.73
CA SER A 29 38.72 -9.70 -9.77
C SER A 29 39.19 -8.31 -10.21
N SER A 30 38.87 -7.89 -11.42
CA SER A 30 39.12 -6.51 -11.85
C SER A 30 38.00 -5.53 -11.43
N GLY A 31 37.05 -5.99 -10.60
CA GLY A 31 35.90 -5.20 -10.16
C GLY A 31 36.10 -4.58 -8.79
N GLU A 32 35.40 -3.46 -8.54
CA GLU A 32 35.25 -2.85 -7.22
C GLU A 32 33.94 -3.31 -6.59
N ILE A 33 33.98 -3.75 -5.34
CA ILE A 33 32.85 -4.29 -4.59
C ILE A 33 32.48 -3.30 -3.49
N VAL A 34 31.33 -2.65 -3.65
CA VAL A 34 30.80 -1.70 -2.65
C VAL A 34 29.66 -2.37 -1.87
N ALA A 35 29.85 -2.50 -0.55
CA ALA A 35 28.77 -2.91 0.35
C ALA A 35 28.03 -1.67 0.88
N MET A 36 26.70 -1.66 0.70
CA MET A 36 25.85 -0.59 1.21
C MET A 36 24.72 -1.15 2.07
N VAL A 37 24.39 -0.42 3.14
CA VAL A 37 23.21 -0.68 3.98
C VAL A 37 22.28 0.51 3.85
N VAL A 38 21.02 0.24 3.55
CA VAL A 38 19.98 1.28 3.44
C VAL A 38 18.79 0.92 4.31
N ASP A 39 18.17 1.93 4.92
CA ASP A 39 16.97 1.73 5.73
C ASP A 39 15.77 1.23 4.89
N ARG A 40 15.71 1.62 3.60
CA ARG A 40 14.64 1.27 2.67
C ARG A 40 15.17 1.19 1.24
N SER A 41 14.81 0.14 0.50
CA SER A 41 15.15 0.04 -0.93
C SER A 41 14.31 1.02 -1.78
N ASP A 42 12.99 1.02 -1.60
CA ASP A 42 12.05 1.89 -2.33
C ASP A 42 10.88 2.35 -1.44
N SER A 43 10.09 3.29 -1.96
CA SER A 43 8.79 3.72 -1.46
C SER A 43 7.61 2.88 -1.97
N TYR A 44 7.83 2.08 -3.03
CA TYR A 44 6.84 1.20 -3.66
C TYR A 44 5.49 1.92 -3.89
N ARG A 45 5.55 3.06 -4.56
CA ARG A 45 4.40 3.96 -4.73
C ARG A 45 3.30 3.32 -5.58
N GLU A 46 3.64 2.42 -6.47
CA GLU A 46 2.72 1.66 -7.30
C GLU A 46 1.84 0.75 -6.43
N ALA A 47 2.46 0.03 -5.49
CA ALA A 47 1.75 -0.83 -4.53
C ALA A 47 0.86 -0.02 -3.57
N GLU A 48 1.27 1.20 -3.20
CA GLU A 48 0.43 2.13 -2.45
C GLU A 48 -0.85 2.50 -3.21
N ILE A 49 -0.72 2.87 -4.49
CA ILE A 49 -1.86 3.28 -5.31
C ILE A 49 -2.79 2.09 -5.55
N LEU A 50 -2.23 0.94 -5.94
CA LEU A 50 -3.01 -0.28 -6.19
C LEU A 50 -3.77 -0.73 -4.94
N GLY A 51 -3.08 -0.80 -3.80
CA GLY A 51 -3.69 -1.18 -2.52
C GLY A 51 -4.79 -0.22 -2.09
N ALA A 52 -4.59 1.09 -2.27
CA ALA A 52 -5.58 2.11 -1.96
C ALA A 52 -6.83 1.99 -2.85
N VAL A 53 -6.65 1.79 -4.17
CA VAL A 53 -7.77 1.60 -5.10
C VAL A 53 -8.56 0.34 -4.77
N LEU A 54 -7.89 -0.80 -4.56
CA LEU A 54 -8.57 -2.07 -4.25
C LEU A 54 -9.31 -2.01 -2.91
N THR A 55 -8.71 -1.36 -1.91
CA THR A 55 -9.34 -1.20 -0.60
C THR A 55 -10.53 -0.25 -0.66
N ALA A 56 -10.40 0.88 -1.36
CA ALA A 56 -11.51 1.81 -1.56
C ALA A 56 -12.67 1.17 -2.34
N ALA A 57 -12.36 0.38 -3.37
CA ALA A 57 -13.34 -0.39 -4.12
C ALA A 57 -14.09 -1.39 -3.23
N LEU A 58 -13.35 -2.19 -2.45
CA LEU A 58 -13.93 -3.17 -1.54
C LEU A 58 -14.79 -2.50 -0.46
N CYS A 59 -14.29 -1.44 0.18
CA CYS A 59 -15.05 -0.69 1.19
C CYS A 59 -16.30 -0.04 0.59
N GLY A 60 -16.21 0.57 -0.60
CA GLY A 60 -17.36 1.15 -1.29
C GLY A 60 -18.42 0.09 -1.59
N PHE A 61 -18.01 -1.10 -2.03
CA PHE A 61 -18.90 -2.23 -2.26
C PHE A 61 -19.56 -2.73 -0.97
N LEU A 62 -18.81 -2.83 0.12
CA LEU A 62 -19.35 -3.23 1.43
C LEU A 62 -20.35 -2.21 1.99
N VAL A 63 -20.09 -0.92 1.80
CA VAL A 63 -21.00 0.17 2.19
C VAL A 63 -22.30 0.08 1.40
N GLU A 64 -22.24 -0.12 0.08
CA GLU A 64 -23.43 -0.35 -0.77
C GLU A 64 -24.22 -1.59 -0.31
N ILE A 65 -23.56 -2.71 0.00
CA ILE A 65 -24.21 -3.90 0.55
C ILE A 65 -24.88 -3.58 1.89
N ALA A 66 -24.20 -2.88 2.79
CA ALA A 66 -24.74 -2.53 4.10
C ALA A 66 -26.00 -1.67 3.97
N PHE A 67 -26.01 -0.66 3.09
CA PHE A 67 -27.19 0.15 2.80
C PHE A 67 -28.36 -0.71 2.30
N ARG A 68 -28.09 -1.72 1.47
CA ARG A 68 -29.11 -2.65 0.96
C ARG A 68 -29.64 -3.63 2.00
N LEU A 69 -28.81 -4.07 2.94
CA LEU A 69 -29.20 -5.00 4.01
C LEU A 69 -29.83 -4.28 5.22
N THR A 70 -29.65 -2.96 5.33
CA THR A 70 -30.20 -2.16 6.44
C THR A 70 -31.72 -2.32 6.61
N PRO A 71 -32.55 -2.30 5.54
CA PRO A 71 -34.00 -2.53 5.65
C PRO A 71 -34.38 -3.95 6.13
N LEU A 72 -33.49 -4.93 5.97
CA LEU A 72 -33.73 -6.32 6.39
C LEU A 72 -33.48 -6.51 7.89
N LEU A 73 -32.48 -5.81 8.45
CA LEU A 73 -32.07 -5.93 9.85
C LEU A 73 -32.77 -4.94 10.78
N PHE A 74 -33.17 -3.79 10.26
CA PHE A 74 -33.98 -2.80 10.96
C PHE A 74 -35.23 -2.52 10.11
N PRO A 75 -36.26 -3.38 10.20
CA PRO A 75 -37.57 -3.05 9.66
C PRO A 75 -38.10 -1.88 10.48
N ALA A 76 -37.78 -0.65 10.06
CA ALA A 76 -38.34 0.53 10.67
C ALA A 76 -39.86 0.45 10.44
N GLY A 77 -40.60 0.10 11.48
CA GLY A 77 -42.01 0.45 11.60
C GLY A 77 -42.09 1.97 11.61
N GLY A 78 -42.19 2.57 10.43
CA GLY A 78 -42.23 4.01 10.24
C GLY A 78 -43.16 4.32 9.09
N TRP A 79 -44.34 4.81 9.43
CA TRP A 79 -45.18 5.63 8.56
C TRP A 79 -44.34 6.81 8.03
N GLU A 80 -44.69 7.37 6.86
CA GLU A 80 -44.01 8.49 6.14
C GLU A 80 -42.77 8.02 5.30
N HIS A 81 -42.80 7.86 3.97
CA HIS A 81 -43.23 8.83 2.95
C HIS A 81 -43.77 8.11 1.69
N GLY A 82 -45.02 8.37 1.37
CA GLY A 82 -45.60 8.11 0.05
C GLY A 82 -45.19 9.19 -0.96
N VAL A 83 -44.88 8.72 -2.17
CA VAL A 83 -44.94 9.42 -3.48
C VAL A 83 -44.27 10.79 -3.61
N GLY A 84 -43.07 10.81 -4.22
CA GLY A 84 -42.55 12.01 -4.87
C GLY A 84 -41.02 12.08 -4.98
N ILE A 85 -40.47 11.50 -6.04
CA ILE A 85 -39.07 11.55 -6.49
C ILE A 85 -38.10 10.64 -5.70
N GLY A 86 -37.86 9.41 -6.20
CA GLY A 86 -36.61 8.68 -5.94
C GLY A 86 -36.70 7.20 -5.51
N ALA A 87 -37.88 6.61 -5.32
CA ALA A 87 -38.00 5.18 -4.95
C ALA A 87 -37.42 4.24 -6.04
N ASP A 88 -37.48 4.66 -7.30
CA ASP A 88 -36.92 3.91 -8.43
C ASP A 88 -35.37 3.92 -8.42
N LEU A 89 -34.76 4.95 -7.84
CA LEU A 89 -33.30 5.07 -7.64
C LEU A 89 -32.79 4.18 -6.50
N ILE A 90 -33.68 3.85 -5.55
CA ILE A 90 -33.37 3.01 -4.39
C ILE A 90 -33.46 1.52 -4.75
N LEU A 91 -34.23 1.11 -5.77
CA LEU A 91 -34.39 -0.29 -6.17
C LEU A 91 -33.56 -0.71 -7.40
N TYR A 92 -33.28 0.19 -8.35
CA TYR A 92 -32.53 -0.14 -9.57
C TYR A 92 -31.03 0.14 -9.44
N GLY A 93 -30.32 -0.85 -8.90
CA GLY A 93 -28.88 -1.02 -9.08
C GLY A 93 -28.02 -0.35 -8.03
N VAL A 94 -26.90 -0.99 -7.69
CA VAL A 94 -25.69 -0.24 -7.32
C VAL A 94 -25.46 0.70 -8.49
N SER A 95 -25.89 1.94 -8.36
CA SER A 95 -25.74 2.85 -9.48
C SER A 95 -24.25 3.06 -9.62
N VAL A 96 -23.70 2.82 -10.81
CA VAL A 96 -22.29 3.12 -11.09
C VAL A 96 -21.98 4.57 -10.68
N TRP A 97 -23.00 5.43 -10.77
CA TRP A 97 -23.04 6.81 -10.34
C TRP A 97 -22.88 7.07 -8.83
N THR A 98 -23.27 6.15 -7.94
CA THR A 98 -23.04 6.27 -6.48
C THR A 98 -21.74 5.59 -6.08
N TYR A 99 -21.47 4.43 -6.67
CA TYR A 99 -20.27 3.65 -6.38
C TYR A 99 -18.99 4.38 -6.78
N VAL A 100 -18.90 4.93 -8.00
CA VAL A 100 -17.66 5.58 -8.47
C VAL A 100 -17.29 6.80 -7.60
N PRO A 101 -18.19 7.75 -7.28
CA PRO A 101 -17.89 8.82 -6.34
C PRO A 101 -17.56 8.33 -4.94
N LEU A 102 -18.24 7.30 -4.44
CA LEU A 102 -17.96 6.73 -3.12
C LEU A 102 -16.54 6.15 -3.04
N VAL A 103 -16.14 5.36 -4.05
CA VAL A 103 -14.78 4.82 -4.16
C VAL A 103 -13.76 5.95 -4.29
N PHE A 104 -14.06 6.98 -5.09
CA PHE A 104 -13.19 8.15 -5.23
C PHE A 104 -12.98 8.88 -3.89
N LEU A 105 -14.04 9.04 -3.10
CA LEU A 105 -13.94 9.63 -1.77
C LEU A 105 -13.17 8.74 -0.80
N LEU A 106 -13.42 7.43 -0.81
CA LEU A 106 -12.72 6.45 0.04
C LEU A 106 -11.26 6.22 -0.37
N PHE A 107 -10.88 6.55 -1.60
CA PHE A 107 -9.49 6.45 -2.06
C PHE A 107 -8.54 7.32 -1.23
N PHE A 108 -8.92 8.54 -0.85
CA PHE A 108 -8.06 9.42 -0.06
C PHE A 108 -7.72 8.87 1.33
N PRO A 109 -8.69 8.46 2.17
CA PRO A 109 -8.38 7.85 3.46
C PRO A 109 -7.70 6.48 3.31
N ALA A 110 -8.08 5.67 2.32
CA ALA A 110 -7.38 4.41 2.03
C ALA A 110 -5.91 4.69 1.69
N ARG A 111 -5.63 5.65 0.82
CA ARG A 111 -4.26 6.06 0.49
C ARG A 111 -3.48 6.55 1.69
N LEU A 112 -4.10 7.33 2.57
CA LEU A 112 -3.46 7.78 3.82
C LEU A 112 -3.07 6.60 4.70
N LEU A 113 -3.95 5.58 4.79
CA LEU A 113 -3.68 4.34 5.53
C LEU A 113 -2.47 3.59 4.94
N PHE A 114 -2.44 3.38 3.63
CA PHE A 114 -1.31 2.73 2.95
C PHE A 114 -0.02 3.55 3.06
N ARG A 115 -0.09 4.89 3.10
CA ARG A 115 1.09 5.73 3.37
C ARG A 115 1.62 5.58 4.79
N ARG A 116 0.75 5.32 5.77
CA ARG A 116 1.11 5.20 7.18
C ARG A 116 1.73 3.84 7.51
N PHE A 117 1.27 2.78 6.84
CA PHE A 117 1.67 1.40 7.11
C PHE A 117 2.38 0.78 5.89
N GLU A 118 3.72 0.80 5.90
CA GLU A 118 4.52 0.23 4.81
C GLU A 118 4.33 -1.29 4.65
N THR A 119 3.99 -1.99 5.74
CA THR A 119 3.71 -3.44 5.75
C THR A 119 2.53 -3.82 4.85
N LEU A 120 1.53 -2.93 4.70
CA LEU A 120 0.38 -3.19 3.85
C LEU A 120 0.72 -3.17 2.37
N LYS A 121 1.82 -2.52 1.99
CA LYS A 121 2.26 -2.41 0.58
C LYS A 121 2.94 -3.68 0.10
N LEU A 122 3.70 -4.36 0.97
CA LEU A 122 4.52 -5.52 0.64
C LEU A 122 3.79 -6.65 -0.10
N PRO A 123 2.55 -7.06 0.24
CA PRO A 123 1.84 -8.10 -0.51
C PRO A 123 1.49 -7.68 -1.95
N PHE A 124 1.43 -6.38 -2.24
CA PHE A 124 1.13 -5.85 -3.58
C PHE A 124 2.40 -5.61 -4.42
N VAL A 125 3.60 -5.84 -3.86
CA VAL A 125 4.87 -5.68 -4.59
C VAL A 125 5.34 -7.03 -5.10
N GLY A 126 5.57 -7.13 -6.41
CA GLY A 126 6.21 -8.30 -7.01
C GLY A 126 7.67 -8.44 -6.61
N ARG A 127 8.17 -9.67 -6.44
CA ARG A 127 9.57 -9.94 -6.07
C ARG A 127 10.58 -9.35 -7.05
N GLU A 128 10.28 -9.43 -8.35
CA GLU A 128 11.11 -8.83 -9.41
C GLU A 128 11.25 -7.31 -9.24
N ARG A 129 10.18 -6.61 -8.83
CA ARG A 129 10.23 -5.16 -8.56
C ARG A 129 11.12 -4.85 -7.36
N ILE A 130 11.12 -5.69 -6.33
CA ILE A 130 12.00 -5.56 -5.17
C ILE A 130 13.46 -5.70 -5.61
N GLU A 131 13.78 -6.75 -6.37
CA GLU A 131 15.13 -7.00 -6.88
C GLU A 131 15.62 -5.86 -7.77
N GLN A 132 14.78 -5.37 -8.67
CA GLN A 132 15.10 -4.22 -9.50
C GLN A 132 15.35 -2.96 -8.67
N ALA A 133 14.51 -2.68 -7.68
CA ALA A 133 14.69 -1.52 -6.81
C ALA A 133 15.99 -1.60 -5.99
N VAL A 134 16.35 -2.79 -5.51
CA VAL A 134 17.64 -3.02 -4.84
C VAL A 134 18.80 -2.78 -5.81
N ARG A 135 18.71 -3.31 -7.03
CA ARG A 135 19.73 -3.09 -8.07
C ARG A 135 19.88 -1.62 -8.45
N GLU A 136 18.77 -0.92 -8.67
CA GLU A 136 18.77 0.52 -8.97
C GLU A 136 19.39 1.34 -7.85
N ARG A 137 19.15 0.95 -6.58
CA ARG A 137 19.80 1.58 -5.42
C ARG A 137 21.28 1.25 -5.30
N ALA A 138 21.70 0.06 -5.72
CA ALA A 138 23.09 -0.34 -5.68
C ALA A 138 23.95 0.35 -6.75
N VAL A 139 23.34 0.71 -7.89
CA VAL A 139 24.04 1.39 -9.00
C VAL A 139 24.14 2.92 -8.81
N ARG A 140 23.32 3.51 -7.94
CA ARG A 140 23.14 4.97 -7.81
C ARG A 140 23.69 5.51 -6.50
#